data_AF-A0A2E6GXQ1-F1
#
_entry.id   AF-A0A2E6GXQ1-F1
#
_cell.length_a   1.000
_cell.length_b   1.000
_cell.length_c   1.000
_cell.angle_alpha   90.00
_cell.angle_beta   90.00
_cell.angle_gamma   90.00
#
_symmetry.space_group_name_H-M   'P 1'
#
loop_
_entity.id
_entity.type
_entity.pdbx_description
1 polymer ?
#
loop_
_entity_poly.entity_id
_entity_poly.type
_entity_poly.pdbx_seq_one_letter_code
_entity_poly.pdbx_strand_id
1 'polypeptide(L)' 'MKKVVLAYSGGLDTTYCVKYLGDLGYEVHAVLVDTGGFSQEELNFVEKRANSIGVAS' A
#
# COMPACT_ATOMS: atom_id res chain seq x y z
N MET A 1 -5.73 -18.54 -0.14
CA MET A 1 -5.75 -17.10 0.20
C MET A 1 -6.19 -16.32 -1.04
N LYS A 2 -7.10 -15.36 -0.92
CA LYS A 2 -7.50 -14.53 -2.09
C LYS A 2 -6.50 -13.39 -2.25
N LYS A 3 -6.03 -13.16 -3.47
CA LYS A 3 -5.07 -12.10 -3.78
C LYS A 3 -5.78 -10.87 -4.33
N VAL A 4 -5.28 -9.69 -3.97
CA VAL A 4 -5.77 -8.41 -4.48
C VAL A 4 -4.58 -7.48 -4.75
N VAL A 5 -4.63 -6.78 -5.88
CA VAL A 5 -3.69 -5.71 -6.19
C VAL A 5 -4.38 -4.39 -5.87
N LEU A 6 -3.75 -3.54 -5.07
CA LEU A 6 -4.28 -2.25 -4.63
C LEU A 6 -3.37 -1.14 -5.11
N ALA A 7 -3.92 -0.16 -5.83
CA ALA A 7 -3.24 1.11 -6.05
C ALA A 7 -3.10 1.83 -4.70
N TYR A 8 -1.86 2.06 -4.25
CA TYR A 8 -1.56 2.55 -2.92
C TYR A 8 -0.75 3.84 -2.99
N SER A 9 -1.36 4.95 -2.57
CA SER A 9 -0.72 6.27 -2.56
C SER A 9 -0.03 6.60 -1.23
N GLY A 10 -0.21 5.77 -0.20
CA GLY A 10 0.21 6.08 1.17
C GLY A 10 -0.71 7.02 1.95
N GLY A 11 -1.80 7.47 1.32
CA GLY A 11 -2.84 8.28 1.95
C GLY A 11 -3.72 7.48 2.92
N LEU A 12 -4.61 8.18 3.64
CA LEU A 12 -5.52 7.60 4.62
C LEU A 12 -6.38 6.47 4.00
N ASP A 13 -7.03 6.76 2.88
CA ASP A 13 -8.00 5.86 2.25
C ASP A 13 -7.34 4.55 1.81
N THR A 14 -6.23 4.63 1.07
CA THR A 14 -5.53 3.44 0.60
C THR A 14 -4.89 2.66 1.75
N THR A 15 -4.46 3.34 2.83
CA THR A 15 -3.97 2.68 4.06
C THR A 15 -5.09 1.90 4.75
N TYR A 16 -6.27 2.49 4.86
CA TYR A 16 -7.43 1.81 5.43
C TYR A 16 -7.82 0.59 4.59
N CYS A 17 -7.84 0.71 3.26
CA CYS A 17 -8.14 -0.41 2.37
C CYS A 17 -7.18 -1.60 2.56
N VAL A 18 -5.86 -1.35 2.66
CA VAL A 18 -4.88 -2.42 2.93
C VAL A 18 -5.23 -3.13 4.24
N LYS A 19 -5.43 -2.37 5.32
CA LYS A 19 -5.72 -2.93 6.65
C LYS A 19 -7.02 -3.74 6.65
N TYR A 20 -8.09 -3.17 6.08
CA TYR A 20 -9.40 -3.81 6.01
C TYR A 20 -9.37 -5.11 5.18
N LEU A 21 -8.72 -5.10 4.02
CA LEU A 21 -8.58 -6.30 3.19
C LEU A 21 -7.73 -7.37 3.87
N GLY A 22 -6.67 -6.97 4.58
CA GLY A 22 -5.87 -7.87 5.41
C GLY A 22 -6.70 -8.52 6.53
N ASP A 23 -7.54 -7.75 7.23
CA ASP A 23 -8.43 -8.26 8.28
C ASP A 23 -9.50 -9.22 7.73
N LEU A 24 -9.85 -9.09 6.44
CA LEU A 24 -10.71 -10.03 5.71
C LEU A 24 -9.94 -11.26 5.17
N GLY A 25 -8.64 -11.38 5.44
CA GLY A 25 -7.81 -12.53 5.05
C GLY A 25 -7.32 -12.50 3.60
N TYR A 26 -7.26 -11.33 2.97
CA TYR A 26 -6.66 -11.16 1.64
C TYR A 26 -5.14 -11.00 1.72
N GLU A 27 -4.47 -11.52 0.69
CA GLU A 27 -3.08 -11.18 0.39
C GLU A 27 -3.08 -9.90 -0.46
N VAL A 28 -2.69 -8.78 0.15
CA VAL A 28 -2.75 -7.46 -0.49
C VAL A 28 -1.38 -7.13 -1.07
N HIS A 29 -1.29 -6.98 -2.39
CA HIS A 29 -0.12 -6.45 -3.07
C HIS A 29 -0.35 -4.97 -3.38
N ALA A 30 0.44 -4.09 -2.77
CA ALA A 30 0.32 -2.64 -2.95
C ALA A 30 1.21 -2.15 -4.10
N VAL A 31 0.66 -1.31 -4.97
CA VAL A 31 1.38 -0.72 -6.10
C VAL A 31 1.27 0.80 -6.04
N LEU A 32 2.40 1.46 -5.92
CA LEU A 32 2.52 2.92 -6.11
C LEU A 32 2.98 3.18 -7.55
N VAL A 33 2.33 4.12 -8.23
CA VAL A 33 2.75 4.59 -9.55
C VAL A 33 3.22 6.03 -9.41
N ASP A 34 4.52 6.25 -9.58
CA ASP A 34 5.08 7.59 -9.66
C ASP A 34 4.90 8.12 -11.09
N THR A 35 4.22 9.26 -11.21
CA THR A 35 3.97 9.96 -12.49
C THR A 35 4.83 11.22 -12.64
N GLY A 36 5.85 11.38 -11.79
CA GLY A 36 6.75 12.54 -11.74
C GLY A 36 6.41 13.54 -10.63
N GLY A 37 5.57 13.15 -9.67
CA GLY A 37 5.04 14.03 -8.62
C GLY A 37 5.61 13.78 -7.23
N PHE A 38 6.44 12.76 -7.05
CA PHE A 38 6.96 12.38 -5.74
C PHE A 38 8.44 12.75 -5.59
N SER A 39 8.77 13.28 -4.42
CA SER A 39 10.15 13.34 -3.95
C SER A 39 10.60 11.96 -3.46
N GLN A 40 11.92 11.75 -3.40
CA GLN A 40 12.49 10.51 -2.87
C GLN A 40 12.10 10.26 -1.40
N GLU A 41 11.92 11.33 -0.62
CA GLU A 41 11.50 11.24 0.77
C GLU A 41 10.05 10.74 0.90
N GLU A 42 9.17 11.20 0.02
CA GLU A 42 7.79 10.71 -0.05
C GLU A 42 7.73 9.25 -0.49
N LEU A 43 8.51 8.85 -1.50
CA LEU A 43 8.59 7.44 -1.92
C LEU A 43 9.04 6.54 -0.76
N ASN A 44 10.09 6.93 -0.05
CA ASN A 44 10.59 6.20 1.11
C ASN A 44 9.57 6.15 2.25
N PHE A 45 8.80 7.22 2.45
CA PHE A 45 7.74 7.26 3.45
C PHE A 45 6.59 6.30 3.09
N VAL A 46 6.14 6.31 1.83
CA VAL A 46 5.06 5.43 1.35
C VAL A 46 5.48 3.96 1.45
N GLU A 47 6.72 3.63 1.07
CA GLU A 47 7.27 2.27 1.18
C GLU A 47 7.32 1.79 2.63
N LYS A 48 7.89 2.59 3.55
CA LYS A 48 7.92 2.26 4.98
C LYS A 48 6.52 2.04 5.55
N ARG A 49 5.57 2.87 5.12
CA ARG A 49 4.18 2.76 5.56
C ARG A 49 3.51 1.50 5.03
N ALA A 50 3.72 1.14 3.76
CA ALA A 50 3.19 -0.08 3.18
C ALA A 50 3.69 -1.32 3.95
N ASN A 51 4.99 -1.36 4.25
CA ASN A 51 5.60 -2.46 4.99
C ASN A 51 5.09 -2.57 6.44
N SER A 52 4.76 -1.45 7.10
CA SER A 52 4.27 -1.47 8.49
C SER A 52 2.83 -1.98 8.61
N ILE A 53 2.05 -1.97 7.53
CA ILE A 53 0.64 -2.39 7.51
C ILE A 53 0.42 -3.78 6.89
N GLY A 54 1.50 -4.54 6.65
CA GLY A 54 1.43 -5.97 6.30
C GLY A 54 1.07 -6.26 4.84
N VAL A 55 1.41 -5.38 3.91
CA VAL A 55 1.32 -5.70 2.47
C VAL A 55 2.25 -6.86 2.12
N ALA A 56 1.81 -7.70 1.18
CA ALA A 56 2.66 -8.69 0.54
C ALA A 56 3.47 -8.04 -0.58
N SER A 57 4.73 -8.46 -0.70
CA SER A 57 5.67 -8.09 -1.75
C SER A 57 5.50 -9.00 -2.96
#